data_AF-A0AAW2LVW1-F1
#
_entry.id   AF-A0AAW2LVW1-F1
#
_cell.length_a   1.000
_cell.length_b   1.000
_cell.length_c   1.000
_cell.angle_alpha   90.00
_cell.angle_beta   90.00
_cell.angle_gamma   90.00
#
_symmetry.space_group_name_H-M   'P 1'
#
loop_
_entity.id
_entity.type
_entity.pdbx_description
1 polymer ?
#
loop_
_entity_poly.entity_id
_entity_poly.type
_entity_poly.pdbx_seq_one_letter_code
_entity_poly.pdbx_strand_id
1 'polypeptide(L)'
;MGVSMTMNGPENGRVSPSPPLTPPLGSVRPEISLSLAAEALMSAPISTCDVPDREYIAGGNARGEEKQNGVPVYVMMPLDSVTWNHTVNRKKAMNASLQALRSAGVEGIMMDVWWGLVEGEKPGEYNWAGYSELLEMARKHGLKVQAVMSFHQCGGNVGDSCTIPLPNWVAEEINKDHDLAYTDQWGRRNYEYISLDAIPFQHSEEELLCNVIQIS
;
A
#
# COMPACT_ATOMS: atom_id res chain seq x y z
N MET A 1 -5.14 41.68 51.14
CA MET A 1 -5.68 42.21 49.88
C MET A 1 -5.60 41.10 48.85
N GLY A 2 -6.73 40.44 48.56
CA GLY A 2 -6.94 39.69 47.31
C GLY A 2 -6.94 40.67 46.13
N VAL A 3 -6.80 40.22 44.88
CA VAL A 3 -7.83 39.49 44.16
C VAL A 3 -7.22 38.43 43.23
N SER A 4 -7.75 37.21 43.38
CA SER A 4 -7.73 36.12 42.39
C SER A 4 -8.63 36.48 41.21
N MET A 5 -8.17 36.25 39.98
CA MET A 5 -9.05 36.19 38.82
C MET A 5 -8.98 34.79 38.21
N THR A 6 -9.84 33.94 38.75
CA THR A 6 -10.45 32.81 38.04
C THR A 6 -11.50 33.36 37.06
N MET A 7 -11.44 32.94 35.80
CA MET A 7 -12.61 32.97 34.92
C MET A 7 -12.86 31.56 34.38
N ASN A 8 -13.97 31.00 34.86
CA ASN A 8 -14.57 29.74 34.43
C ASN A 8 -15.44 29.96 33.17
N GLY A 9 -15.34 29.03 32.21
CA GLY A 9 -16.42 28.60 31.29
C GLY A 9 -16.70 29.46 30.05
N PRO A 10 -17.29 28.89 28.98
CA PRO A 10 -18.10 27.67 29.00
C PRO A 10 -17.45 26.47 28.29
N GLU A 11 -17.74 25.28 28.82
CA GLU A 11 -17.74 24.05 28.03
C GLU A 11 -18.63 24.26 26.80
N ASN A 12 -18.03 24.27 25.62
CA ASN A 12 -18.74 24.09 24.37
C ASN A 12 -18.23 22.81 23.74
N GLY A 13 -18.90 21.71 24.07
CA GLY A 13 -18.85 20.50 23.27
C GLY A 13 -19.17 20.86 21.83
N ARG A 14 -18.21 20.67 20.93
CA ARG A 14 -18.39 20.81 19.49
C ARG A 14 -17.81 19.59 18.80
N VAL A 15 -18.62 18.54 18.82
CA VAL A 15 -19.04 17.76 17.65
C VAL A 15 -18.09 17.86 16.46
N SER A 16 -17.36 16.79 16.19
CA SER A 16 -16.75 16.53 14.88
C SER A 16 -17.80 16.69 13.79
N PRO A 17 -17.57 17.47 12.73
CA PRO A 17 -18.48 17.49 11.60
C PRO A 17 -18.37 16.13 10.87
N SER A 18 -19.50 15.43 10.84
CA SER A 18 -19.68 14.16 10.13
C SER A 18 -19.37 14.30 8.62
N PRO A 19 -18.93 13.21 7.95
CA PRO A 19 -18.76 13.18 6.50
C PRO A 19 -20.10 13.26 5.75
N PRO A 20 -20.11 13.54 4.43
CA PRO A 20 -21.35 13.68 3.65
C PRO A 20 -22.15 12.37 3.62
N LEU A 21 -23.47 12.54 3.65
CA LEU A 21 -24.51 11.51 3.72
C LEU A 21 -24.39 10.47 2.60
N THR A 22 -24.26 9.19 2.97
CA THR A 22 -24.51 8.04 2.11
C THR A 22 -26.01 7.79 1.94
N PRO A 23 -26.50 7.39 0.75
CA PRO A 23 -27.89 6.97 0.57
C PRO A 23 -28.16 5.63 1.29
N PRO A 24 -29.42 5.37 1.70
CA PRO A 24 -29.76 4.27 2.61
C PRO A 24 -29.75 2.89 1.93
N LEU A 25 -29.46 1.93 2.81
CA LEU A 25 -29.34 0.49 2.67
C LEU A 25 -30.33 -0.19 1.70
N GLY A 26 -29.77 -0.95 0.76
CA GLY A 26 -30.51 -1.91 -0.06
C GLY A 26 -29.58 -2.95 -0.66
N SER A 27 -29.70 -4.18 -0.15
CA SER A 27 -29.04 -5.42 -0.61
C SER A 27 -27.71 -5.78 0.06
N VAL A 28 -27.82 -6.80 0.91
CA VAL A 28 -26.78 -7.58 1.57
C VAL A 28 -25.70 -7.99 0.56
N ARG A 29 -24.46 -7.55 0.78
CA ARG A 29 -23.27 -8.15 0.14
C ARG A 29 -22.71 -9.20 1.10
N PRO A 30 -22.51 -10.46 0.69
CA PRO A 30 -21.86 -11.43 1.56
C PRO A 30 -20.36 -11.15 1.58
N GLU A 31 -19.86 -10.73 2.74
CA GLU A 31 -18.42 -10.73 3.08
C GLU A 31 -17.92 -12.18 3.05
N ILE A 32 -17.18 -12.57 2.01
CA ILE A 32 -16.53 -13.88 1.96
C ILE A 32 -15.24 -13.76 2.78
N SER A 33 -15.37 -14.06 4.08
CA SER A 33 -14.25 -14.23 4.98
C SER A 33 -13.38 -15.40 4.50
N LEU A 34 -12.07 -15.17 4.34
CA LEU A 34 -11.08 -16.18 3.95
C LEU A 34 -11.05 -17.40 4.89
N SER A 35 -11.61 -17.30 6.09
CA SER A 35 -11.68 -18.41 7.04
C SER A 35 -12.71 -19.47 6.65
N LEU A 36 -13.83 -19.09 6.03
CA LEU A 36 -14.88 -20.05 5.63
C LEU A 36 -14.46 -20.88 4.40
N ALA A 37 -13.64 -20.32 3.52
CA ALA A 37 -13.15 -21.01 2.33
C ALA A 37 -12.20 -22.18 2.68
N ALA A 38 -11.52 -22.10 3.82
CA ALA A 38 -10.61 -23.15 4.28
C ALA A 38 -11.36 -24.36 4.88
N GLU A 39 -12.52 -24.15 5.48
CA GLU A 39 -13.30 -25.20 6.14
C GLU A 39 -14.10 -26.04 5.13
N ALA A 40 -14.56 -25.43 4.04
CA ALA A 40 -15.28 -26.11 2.96
C ALA A 40 -14.42 -27.14 2.18
N LEU A 41 -13.08 -27.06 2.27
CA LEU A 41 -12.18 -27.98 1.58
C LEU A 41 -11.96 -29.30 2.35
N MET A 42 -12.37 -29.38 3.62
CA MET A 42 -12.00 -30.48 4.53
C MET A 42 -13.11 -31.52 4.81
N SER A 43 -14.31 -31.38 4.24
CA SER A 43 -15.40 -32.37 4.41
C SER A 43 -15.61 -33.23 3.16
N ALA A 44 -15.54 -34.56 3.34
CA ALA A 44 -15.74 -35.61 2.35
C ALA A 44 -17.19 -35.66 1.78
N PRO A 45 -17.45 -36.42 0.69
CA PRO A 45 -18.39 -36.03 -0.37
C PRO A 45 -19.84 -36.45 -0.12
N ILE A 46 -20.79 -35.64 -0.60
CA ILE A 46 -22.22 -36.00 -0.72
C ILE A 46 -22.62 -36.07 -2.19
N SER A 47 -23.23 -37.21 -2.50
CA SER A 47 -24.09 -37.64 -3.61
C SER A 47 -24.40 -36.66 -4.74
N THR A 48 -24.22 -37.19 -5.95
CA THR A 48 -24.52 -36.63 -7.27
C THR A 48 -25.96 -36.14 -7.42
N CYS A 49 -26.12 -34.90 -7.88
CA CYS A 49 -27.30 -34.45 -8.63
C CYS A 49 -26.83 -33.70 -9.88
N ASP A 50 -27.29 -34.20 -11.03
CA ASP A 50 -26.88 -33.82 -12.38
C ASP A 50 -26.98 -32.31 -12.67
N VAL A 51 -25.86 -31.73 -13.08
CA VAL A 51 -25.76 -30.40 -13.71
C VAL A 51 -24.92 -30.60 -14.98
N PRO A 52 -25.37 -30.14 -16.17
CA PRO A 52 -24.72 -30.47 -17.43
C PRO A 52 -23.27 -29.95 -17.48
N ASP A 53 -22.36 -30.84 -17.87
CA ASP A 53 -20.93 -30.58 -18.04
C ASP A 53 -20.69 -29.33 -18.90
N ARG A 54 -20.26 -28.24 -18.26
CA ARG A 54 -19.43 -27.24 -18.92
C ARG A 54 -17.98 -27.65 -18.69
N GLU A 55 -17.46 -28.39 -19.66
CA GLU A 55 -16.06 -28.75 -19.78
C GLU A 55 -15.21 -27.47 -19.80
N TYR A 56 -14.60 -27.12 -18.65
CA TYR A 56 -13.46 -26.23 -18.64
C TYR A 56 -12.28 -27.03 -19.16
N ILE A 57 -11.99 -26.86 -20.45
CA ILE A 57 -10.80 -27.44 -21.09
C ILE A 57 -9.57 -26.94 -20.32
N ALA A 58 -8.99 -27.83 -19.50
CA ALA A 58 -7.67 -27.66 -18.93
C ALA A 58 -6.66 -27.73 -20.08
N GLY A 59 -6.32 -26.58 -20.65
CA GLY A 59 -5.36 -26.43 -21.72
C GLY A 59 -3.92 -26.60 -21.24
N GLY A 60 -3.55 -27.82 -20.86
CA GLY A 60 -2.16 -28.24 -20.78
C GLY A 60 -1.76 -28.93 -22.07
N ASN A 61 -0.97 -28.28 -22.92
CA ASN A 61 -0.05 -28.96 -23.84
C ASN A 61 1.10 -28.02 -24.25
N ALA A 62 2.32 -28.52 -24.04
CA ALA A 62 3.55 -27.89 -24.48
C ALA A 62 3.75 -28.08 -25.99
N ARG A 63 3.90 -26.96 -26.72
CA ARG A 63 4.81 -26.71 -27.87
C ARG A 63 4.25 -25.63 -28.79
N GLY A 64 5.04 -24.57 -28.98
CA GLY A 64 4.79 -23.49 -29.93
C GLY A 64 4.64 -22.15 -29.22
N GLU A 65 5.73 -21.37 -29.15
CA GLU A 65 5.66 -19.95 -28.80
C GLU A 65 5.00 -19.17 -29.95
N GLU A 66 3.70 -19.38 -30.18
CA GLU A 66 2.90 -18.30 -30.73
C GLU A 66 2.68 -17.31 -29.59
N LYS A 67 3.28 -16.11 -29.73
CA LYS A 67 2.98 -14.98 -28.84
C LYS A 67 1.47 -14.75 -28.89
N GLN A 68 0.78 -15.23 -27.86
CA GLN A 68 -0.63 -14.94 -27.69
C GLN A 68 -0.77 -13.41 -27.62
N ASN A 69 -1.65 -12.86 -28.46
CA ASN A 69 -1.93 -11.43 -28.60
C ASN A 69 -2.72 -10.86 -27.39
N GLY A 70 -2.50 -11.40 -26.20
CA GLY A 70 -3.20 -11.05 -24.97
C GLY A 70 -2.63 -9.81 -24.29
N VAL A 71 -3.47 -9.15 -23.48
CA VAL A 71 -3.05 -8.06 -22.61
C VAL A 71 -2.39 -8.67 -21.36
N PRO A 72 -1.15 -8.29 -21.00
CA PRO A 72 -0.47 -8.84 -19.83
C PRO A 72 -1.19 -8.43 -18.54
N VAL A 73 -1.44 -9.39 -17.65
CA VAL A 73 -2.10 -9.15 -16.37
C VAL A 73 -1.07 -9.14 -15.25
N TYR A 74 -1.16 -8.12 -14.40
CA TYR A 74 -0.35 -7.97 -13.19
C TYR A 74 -1.24 -7.99 -11.95
N VAL A 75 -0.73 -8.57 -10.86
CA VAL A 75 -1.45 -8.62 -9.57
C VAL A 75 -0.74 -7.74 -8.55
N MET A 76 -1.51 -6.83 -7.93
CA MET A 76 -1.03 -5.99 -6.85
C MET A 76 -0.74 -6.84 -5.61
N MET A 77 0.45 -6.63 -5.05
CA MET A 77 0.89 -7.27 -3.82
C MET A 77 0.21 -6.61 -2.60
N PRO A 78 0.11 -7.31 -1.46
CA PRO A 78 -0.35 -6.68 -0.22
C PRO A 78 0.49 -5.46 0.14
N LEU A 79 -0.16 -4.40 0.65
CA LEU A 79 0.52 -3.15 1.05
C LEU A 79 1.62 -3.39 2.10
N ASP A 80 1.44 -4.40 2.95
CA ASP A 80 2.36 -4.83 4.01
C ASP A 80 3.33 -5.94 3.56
N SER A 81 3.62 -6.06 2.25
CA SER A 81 4.51 -7.11 1.71
C SER A 81 5.93 -7.05 2.30
N VAL A 82 6.40 -5.86 2.64
CA VAL A 82 7.65 -5.63 3.37
C VAL A 82 7.33 -4.98 4.71
N THR A 83 7.96 -5.47 5.76
CA THR A 83 7.75 -5.00 7.14
C THR A 83 8.77 -3.94 7.54
N TRP A 84 8.51 -3.25 8.66
CA TRP A 84 9.45 -2.34 9.33
C TRP A 84 10.80 -2.97 9.71
N ASN A 85 10.88 -4.30 9.80
CA ASN A 85 12.15 -5.00 10.02
C ASN A 85 12.94 -5.20 8.72
N HIS A 86 12.53 -4.56 7.61
CA HIS A 86 13.08 -4.72 6.27
C HIS A 86 13.15 -6.19 5.82
N THR A 87 12.07 -6.94 6.08
CA THR A 87 11.92 -8.35 5.68
C THR A 87 10.56 -8.59 5.05
N VAL A 88 10.46 -9.63 4.22
CA VAL A 88 9.21 -10.00 3.56
C VAL A 88 8.20 -10.55 4.57
N ASN A 89 7.02 -9.95 4.61
CA ASN A 89 5.94 -10.37 5.48
C ASN A 89 5.40 -11.75 5.07
N ARG A 90 5.13 -12.61 6.05
CA ARG A 90 4.63 -13.99 5.86
C ARG A 90 5.35 -14.74 4.73
N LYS A 91 6.67 -14.63 4.65
CA LYS A 91 7.53 -15.12 3.55
C LYS A 91 7.15 -16.48 2.95
N LYS A 92 6.80 -17.48 3.77
CA LYS A 92 6.36 -18.80 3.28
C LYS A 92 5.06 -18.74 2.50
N ALA A 93 4.05 -18.04 3.03
CA ALA A 93 2.77 -17.83 2.35
C ALA A 93 2.97 -16.98 1.09
N MET A 94 3.78 -15.92 1.19
CA MET A 94 4.13 -15.08 0.04
C MET A 94 4.72 -15.91 -1.11
N ASN A 95 5.66 -16.80 -0.81
CA ASN A 95 6.27 -17.68 -1.81
C ASN A 95 5.23 -18.62 -2.47
N ALA A 96 4.32 -19.19 -1.68
CA ALA A 96 3.26 -20.04 -2.19
C ALA A 96 2.29 -19.25 -3.09
N SER A 97 1.95 -18.02 -2.71
CA SER A 97 1.12 -17.11 -3.51
C SER A 97 1.79 -16.77 -4.85
N LEU A 98 3.07 -16.43 -4.86
CA LEU A 98 3.81 -16.15 -6.11
C LEU A 98 3.84 -17.38 -7.04
N GLN A 99 4.03 -18.57 -6.48
CA GLN A 99 3.96 -19.81 -7.26
C GLN A 99 2.57 -20.02 -7.88
N ALA A 100 1.51 -19.81 -7.11
CA ALA A 100 0.13 -19.94 -7.58
C ALA A 100 -0.19 -18.93 -8.69
N LEU A 101 0.26 -17.67 -8.55
CA LEU A 101 0.11 -16.64 -9.58
C LEU A 101 0.78 -17.06 -10.89
N ARG A 102 2.00 -17.58 -10.82
CA ARG A 102 2.69 -18.09 -12.01
C ARG A 102 1.93 -19.24 -12.67
N SER A 103 1.46 -20.20 -11.87
CA SER A 103 0.66 -21.33 -12.37
C SER A 103 -0.66 -20.90 -13.01
N ALA A 104 -1.23 -19.78 -12.58
CA ALA A 104 -2.43 -19.19 -13.16
C ALA A 104 -2.18 -18.41 -14.47
N GLY A 105 -0.94 -18.31 -14.93
CA GLY A 105 -0.59 -17.60 -16.15
C GLY A 105 -0.47 -16.07 -16.01
N VAL A 106 -0.33 -15.56 -14.78
CA VAL A 106 -0.10 -14.13 -14.53
C VAL A 106 1.28 -13.72 -15.06
N GLU A 107 1.36 -12.56 -15.70
CA GLU A 107 2.60 -12.04 -16.30
C GLU A 107 3.58 -11.55 -15.21
N GLY A 108 3.05 -10.89 -14.18
CA GLY A 108 3.87 -10.33 -13.11
C GLY A 108 3.08 -9.81 -11.93
N ILE A 109 3.81 -9.18 -11.01
CA ILE A 109 3.27 -8.54 -9.82
C ILE A 109 3.54 -7.04 -9.85
N MET A 110 2.68 -6.27 -9.19
CA MET A 110 2.88 -4.86 -8.90
C MET A 110 3.11 -4.70 -7.39
N MET A 111 4.14 -3.96 -6.98
CA MET A 111 4.42 -3.71 -5.58
C MET A 111 4.75 -2.24 -5.33
N ASP A 112 4.28 -1.71 -4.21
CA ASP A 112 4.71 -0.43 -3.69
C ASP A 112 6.09 -0.56 -3.04
N VAL A 113 6.99 0.34 -3.41
CA VAL A 113 8.29 0.53 -2.77
C VAL A 113 8.17 1.79 -1.92
N TRP A 114 7.86 1.59 -0.65
CA TRP A 114 7.62 2.65 0.32
C TRP A 114 8.89 3.39 0.69
N TRP A 115 8.91 4.71 0.44
CA TRP A 115 10.04 5.56 0.80
C TRP A 115 10.33 5.51 2.31
N GLY A 116 9.30 5.56 3.15
CA GLY A 116 9.43 5.47 4.61
C GLY A 116 10.03 4.15 5.13
N LEU A 117 9.99 3.07 4.33
CA LEU A 117 10.68 1.81 4.66
C LEU A 117 12.09 1.75 4.09
N VAL A 118 12.35 2.37 2.95
CA VAL A 118 13.66 2.28 2.30
C VAL A 118 14.64 3.27 2.93
N GLU A 119 14.24 4.51 3.14
CA GLU A 119 15.10 5.61 3.61
C GLU A 119 14.59 6.19 4.93
N GLY A 120 14.01 5.35 5.79
CA GLY A 120 13.23 5.78 6.95
C GLY A 120 14.04 6.55 8.01
N GLU A 121 15.30 6.17 8.24
CA GLU A 121 16.10 6.68 9.35
C GLU A 121 16.75 8.03 9.05
N LYS A 122 17.46 8.16 7.92
CA LYS A 122 18.21 9.36 7.56
C LYS A 122 18.31 9.54 6.05
N PRO A 123 18.48 10.79 5.56
CA PRO A 123 18.78 11.04 4.16
C PRO A 123 20.03 10.28 3.71
N GLY A 124 19.94 9.58 2.58
CA GLY A 124 21.02 8.81 1.98
C GLY A 124 21.28 7.43 2.62
N GLU A 125 20.58 7.05 3.68
CA GLU A 125 20.73 5.74 4.34
C GLU A 125 19.59 4.78 3.89
N TYR A 126 19.86 4.00 2.83
CA TYR A 126 18.87 3.10 2.25
C TYR A 126 18.98 1.65 2.73
N ASN A 127 17.85 1.06 3.10
CA ASN A 127 17.73 -0.36 3.41
C ASN A 127 16.78 -1.08 2.44
N TRP A 128 17.37 -1.76 1.47
CA TRP A 128 16.67 -2.49 0.41
C TRP A 128 16.44 -3.98 0.73
N ALA A 129 16.76 -4.46 1.94
CA ALA A 129 16.85 -5.90 2.22
C ALA A 129 15.54 -6.64 1.92
N GLY A 130 14.41 -6.15 2.44
CA GLY A 130 13.10 -6.79 2.26
C GLY A 130 12.62 -6.78 0.81
N TYR A 131 12.82 -5.67 0.10
CA TYR A 131 12.49 -5.57 -1.32
C TYR A 131 13.40 -6.44 -2.19
N SER A 132 14.70 -6.49 -1.90
CA SER A 132 15.64 -7.37 -2.61
C SER A 132 15.24 -8.84 -2.47
N GLU A 133 14.83 -9.25 -1.27
CA GLU A 133 14.32 -10.59 -1.02
C GLU A 133 13.02 -10.87 -1.79
N LEU A 134 12.08 -9.93 -1.82
CA LEU A 134 10.81 -10.07 -2.56
C LEU A 134 11.02 -10.15 -4.08
N LEU A 135 11.89 -9.29 -4.62
CA LEU A 135 12.27 -9.29 -6.03
C LEU A 135 12.94 -10.60 -6.43
N GLU A 136 13.82 -11.12 -5.57
CA GLU A 136 14.47 -12.41 -5.78
C GLU A 136 13.46 -13.57 -5.75
N MET A 137 12.43 -13.50 -4.89
CA MET A 137 11.34 -14.48 -4.88
C MET A 137 10.51 -14.41 -6.18
N ALA A 138 10.14 -13.21 -6.65
CA ALA A 138 9.41 -13.05 -7.91
C ALA A 138 10.21 -13.57 -9.11
N ARG A 139 11.52 -13.24 -9.16
CA ARG A 139 12.45 -13.73 -10.18
C ARG A 139 12.51 -15.26 -10.21
N LYS A 140 12.59 -15.92 -9.05
CA LYS A 140 12.61 -17.39 -8.95
C LYS A 140 11.35 -18.05 -9.53
N HIS A 141 10.21 -17.40 -9.42
CA HIS A 141 8.94 -17.87 -10.00
C HIS A 141 8.71 -17.39 -11.43
N GLY A 142 9.66 -16.67 -12.04
CA GLY A 142 9.55 -16.18 -13.41
C GLY A 142 8.47 -15.12 -13.61
N LEU A 143 8.15 -14.35 -12.55
CA LEU A 143 7.20 -13.24 -12.59
C LEU A 143 7.94 -11.93 -12.90
N LYS A 144 7.37 -11.10 -13.79
CA LYS A 144 7.81 -9.71 -13.95
C LYS A 144 7.41 -8.89 -12.74
N VAL A 145 8.10 -7.78 -12.51
CA VAL A 145 7.79 -6.85 -11.42
C VAL A 145 7.56 -5.45 -11.98
N GLN A 146 6.47 -4.82 -11.56
CA GLN A 146 6.24 -3.39 -11.66
C GLN A 146 6.39 -2.79 -10.25
N ALA A 147 7.37 -1.92 -10.08
CA ALA A 147 7.61 -1.25 -8.80
C ALA A 147 7.03 0.16 -8.87
N VAL A 148 6.19 0.52 -7.90
CA VAL A 148 5.68 1.87 -7.71
C VAL A 148 6.56 2.56 -6.68
N MET A 149 7.32 3.58 -7.09
CA MET A 149 8.11 4.37 -6.14
C MET A 149 7.14 5.23 -5.33
N SER A 150 6.92 4.83 -4.08
CA SER A 150 5.82 5.33 -3.27
C SER A 150 6.32 6.41 -2.33
N PHE A 151 6.45 7.62 -2.87
CA PHE A 151 6.79 8.85 -2.15
C PHE A 151 5.59 9.45 -1.40
N HIS A 152 4.72 8.58 -0.89
CA HIS A 152 3.52 8.95 -0.16
C HIS A 152 3.36 8.08 1.09
N GLN A 153 2.58 8.57 2.05
CA GLN A 153 2.13 7.78 3.18
C GLN A 153 1.12 6.70 2.74
N CYS A 154 1.28 5.48 3.24
CA CYS A 154 0.26 4.45 3.23
C CYS A 154 -0.64 4.56 4.47
N GLY A 155 -1.95 4.64 4.27
CA GLY A 155 -2.95 4.60 5.35
C GLY A 155 -2.89 5.79 6.30
N GLY A 156 -3.14 5.56 7.58
CA GLY A 156 -3.14 6.59 8.63
C GLY A 156 -4.54 6.95 9.15
N ASN A 157 -5.58 6.30 8.63
CA ASN A 157 -6.96 6.46 9.07
C ASN A 157 -7.39 5.35 10.04
N VAL A 158 -8.46 5.63 10.80
CA VAL A 158 -9.06 4.64 11.71
C VAL A 158 -9.57 3.44 10.89
N GLY A 159 -9.00 2.27 11.17
CA GLY A 159 -9.37 1.02 10.50
C GLY A 159 -8.38 0.53 9.45
N ASP A 160 -7.34 1.31 9.12
CA ASP A 160 -6.30 0.86 8.20
C ASP A 160 -5.46 -0.26 8.83
N SER A 161 -5.19 -1.31 8.07
CA SER A 161 -4.38 -2.45 8.51
C SER A 161 -2.87 -2.25 8.29
N CYS A 162 -2.48 -1.22 7.56
CA CYS A 162 -1.10 -0.86 7.26
C CYS A 162 -0.93 0.66 7.39
N THR A 163 0.11 1.09 8.08
CA THR A 163 0.48 2.51 8.19
C THR A 163 1.97 2.64 7.97
N ILE A 164 2.33 3.33 6.88
CA ILE A 164 3.71 3.59 6.50
C ILE A 164 3.80 5.09 6.18
N PRO A 165 4.25 5.94 7.12
CA PRO A 165 4.45 7.36 6.86
C PRO A 165 5.60 7.60 5.88
N LEU A 166 5.77 8.86 5.47
CA LEU A 166 7.03 9.35 4.91
C LEU A 166 8.18 9.11 5.91
N PRO A 167 9.46 9.12 5.48
CA PRO A 167 10.59 9.03 6.39
C PRO A 167 10.51 10.06 7.52
N ASN A 168 10.98 9.68 8.71
CA ASN A 168 10.86 10.53 9.90
C ASN A 168 11.54 11.89 9.71
N TRP A 169 12.72 11.88 9.09
CA TRP A 169 13.47 13.10 8.79
C TRP A 169 12.73 14.05 7.83
N VAL A 170 11.88 13.53 6.93
CA VAL A 170 11.06 14.37 6.03
C VAL A 170 9.98 15.10 6.83
N ALA A 171 9.34 14.41 7.76
CA ALA A 171 8.36 15.03 8.64
C ALA A 171 8.99 16.13 9.51
N GLU A 172 10.25 15.97 9.92
CA GLU A 172 11.02 17.00 10.62
C GLU A 172 11.26 18.24 9.73
N GLU A 173 11.62 18.06 8.46
CA GLU A 173 11.78 19.17 7.51
C GLU A 173 10.45 19.90 7.24
N ILE A 174 9.35 19.17 7.03
CA ILE A 174 7.99 19.76 6.89
C ILE A 174 7.59 20.58 8.12
N ASN A 175 8.10 20.22 9.31
CA ASN A 175 7.84 20.99 10.52
C ASN A 175 8.68 22.27 10.62
N LYS A 176 9.86 22.32 9.96
CA LYS A 176 10.72 23.50 9.89
C LYS A 176 10.27 24.48 8.81
N ASP A 177 9.88 23.96 7.65
CA ASP A 177 9.43 24.74 6.50
C ASP A 177 7.98 24.39 6.14
N HIS A 178 7.11 25.40 6.25
CA HIS A 178 5.68 25.27 6.05
C HIS A 178 5.29 25.08 4.58
N ASP A 179 6.14 25.47 3.63
CA ASP A 179 5.85 25.40 2.20
C ASP A 179 6.05 23.98 1.63
N LEU A 180 6.65 23.07 2.42
CA LEU A 180 6.91 21.69 2.03
C LEU A 180 5.68 20.78 2.08
N ALA A 181 4.61 21.16 2.77
CA ALA A 181 3.39 20.37 2.87
C ALA A 181 2.22 21.05 2.15
N TYR A 182 1.38 20.24 1.52
CA TYR A 182 0.09 20.75 1.06
C TYR A 182 -0.69 21.31 2.24
N THR A 183 -1.10 22.56 2.10
CA THR A 183 -1.79 23.30 3.16
C THR A 183 -3.11 23.80 2.63
N ASP A 184 -4.20 23.52 3.36
CA ASP A 184 -5.52 23.99 2.97
C ASP A 184 -5.77 25.46 3.36
N GLN A 185 -6.91 26.00 2.95
CA GLN A 185 -7.29 27.40 3.23
C GLN A 185 -7.44 27.73 4.73
N TRP A 186 -7.52 26.72 5.60
CA TRP A 186 -7.61 26.88 7.05
C TRP A 186 -6.25 26.68 7.74
N GLY A 187 -5.17 26.51 6.97
CA GLY A 187 -3.82 26.31 7.49
C GLY A 187 -3.56 24.88 7.98
N ARG A 188 -4.40 23.90 7.65
CA ARG A 188 -4.16 22.49 8.01
C ARG A 188 -3.21 21.86 7.00
N ARG A 189 -2.18 21.19 7.51
CA ARG A 189 -1.11 20.56 6.72
C ARG A 189 -1.37 19.08 6.49
N ASN A 190 -1.11 18.62 5.27
CA ASN A 190 -1.12 17.21 4.90
C ASN A 190 0.32 16.66 4.91
N TYR A 191 0.54 15.57 5.66
CA TYR A 191 1.85 14.91 5.83
C TYR A 191 1.99 13.64 4.97
N GLU A 192 1.03 13.36 4.10
CA GLU A 192 1.02 12.18 3.24
C GLU A 192 1.90 12.36 2.00
N TYR A 193 2.22 13.60 1.60
CA TYR A 193 3.02 13.92 0.42
C TYR A 193 3.77 15.24 0.60
N ILE A 194 4.88 15.42 -0.12
CA ILE A 194 5.58 16.71 -0.23
C ILE A 194 4.86 17.57 -1.28
N SER A 195 4.60 18.84 -0.95
CA SER A 195 3.96 19.78 -1.88
C SER A 195 4.72 19.88 -3.19
N LEU A 196 4.02 19.96 -4.32
CA LEU A 196 4.66 20.24 -5.61
C LEU A 196 5.32 21.64 -5.63
N ASP A 197 4.79 22.57 -4.84
CA ASP A 197 5.32 23.93 -4.71
C ASP A 197 6.66 23.98 -3.97
N ALA A 198 7.00 22.89 -3.26
CA ALA A 198 8.31 22.73 -2.62
C ALA A 198 9.44 22.63 -3.65
N ILE A 199 9.16 22.18 -4.88
CA ILE A 199 10.19 21.98 -5.90
C ILE A 199 10.71 23.36 -6.34
N PRO A 200 11.98 23.73 -6.06
CA PRO A 200 12.48 25.03 -6.44
C PRO A 200 12.51 25.12 -7.96
N PHE A 201 11.71 25.99 -8.55
CA PHE A 201 11.69 26.22 -10.00
C PHE A 201 12.98 26.90 -10.52
N GLN A 202 13.93 27.24 -9.65
CA GLN A 202 15.13 27.98 -10.01
C GLN A 202 16.40 27.32 -9.47
N HIS A 203 17.40 27.18 -10.36
CA HIS A 203 18.78 26.84 -10.03
C HIS A 203 19.33 27.74 -8.91
N SER A 204 19.39 27.25 -7.68
CA SER A 204 20.36 27.69 -6.67
C SER A 204 20.35 26.73 -5.48
N GLU A 205 21.48 26.06 -5.30
CA GLU A 205 22.04 25.44 -4.08
C GLU A 205 21.16 25.37 -2.82
N GLU A 206 20.17 24.48 -2.82
CA GLU A 206 19.68 23.83 -1.60
C GLU A 206 19.84 22.32 -1.77
N GLU A 207 21.02 21.82 -1.37
CA GLU A 207 21.38 20.39 -1.49
C GLU A 207 20.37 19.47 -0.79
N LEU A 208 19.62 19.94 0.22
CA LEU A 208 18.65 19.12 0.94
C LEU A 208 17.43 18.74 0.08
N LEU A 209 16.86 19.69 -0.67
CA LEU A 209 15.69 19.39 -1.53
C LEU A 209 16.10 18.68 -2.83
N CYS A 210 17.25 19.04 -3.40
CA CYS A 210 17.81 18.31 -4.52
C CYS A 210 18.14 16.86 -4.15
N ASN A 211 18.61 16.58 -2.93
CA ASN A 211 18.86 15.19 -2.50
C ASN A 211 17.58 14.41 -2.21
N VAL A 212 16.52 15.04 -1.69
CA VAL A 212 15.21 14.38 -1.54
C VAL A 212 14.66 13.94 -2.91
N ILE A 213 14.84 14.77 -3.94
CA ILE A 213 14.23 14.58 -5.27
C ILE A 213 15.15 13.82 -6.24
N GLN A 214 16.49 13.91 -6.14
CA GLN A 214 17.41 13.21 -7.06
C GLN A 214 17.42 11.69 -6.90
N ILE A 215 16.84 11.15 -5.83
CA ILE A 215 16.65 9.71 -5.61
C ILE A 215 15.21 9.26 -5.92
N SER A 216 14.30 10.21 -6.23
CA SER A 216 12.92 9.94 -6.66
C SER A 216 12.79 9.74 -8.17
#